data_AF-A0A183MAW2-F1
#
_entry.id   AF-A0A183MAW2-F1
#
_cell.length_a   1.000
_cell.length_b   1.000
_cell.length_c   1.000
_cell.angle_alpha   90.00
_cell.angle_beta   90.00
_cell.angle_gamma   90.00
#
_symmetry.space_group_name_H-M   'P 1'
#
loop_
_entity.id
_entity.type
_entity.pdbx_description
1 polymer ?
#
loop_
_entity_poly.entity_id
_entity_poly.type
_entity_poly.pdbx_seq_one_letter_code
_entity_poly.pdbx_strand_id
1 'polypeptide(L)'
;MSVKSLRICFNSFLKLNSCSFGFKLLEVLVDYLLFWLNRRQRTEYVSLFDLPGPTTDVNELLISVCFKNKFFMTLSKPSWLPNEIETSNELFKSNITQKMAIPDIKRAAFHILSLFNKRYFGPVTFLPEDEKLADNFFHLA
;
A
#
# COMPACT_ATOMS: atom_id res chain seq x y z
N MET A 1 4.04 -32.13 -1.06
CA MET A 1 3.69 -30.82 -0.47
C MET A 1 3.37 -29.87 -1.61
N SER A 2 2.14 -29.34 -1.68
CA SER A 2 1.72 -28.43 -2.75
C SER A 2 2.07 -26.99 -2.36
N VAL A 3 2.99 -26.38 -3.10
CA VAL A 3 3.46 -24.99 -2.87
C VAL A 3 2.55 -24.07 -3.68
N LYS A 4 1.71 -23.28 -3.00
CA LYS A 4 0.84 -22.31 -3.67
C LYS A 4 1.59 -21.00 -3.90
N SER A 5 1.63 -20.55 -5.15
CA SER A 5 2.00 -19.16 -5.47
C SER A 5 0.95 -18.21 -4.88
N LEU A 6 1.31 -16.94 -4.63
CA LEU A 6 0.39 -15.90 -4.14
C LEU A 6 -0.87 -15.81 -5.02
N ARG A 7 -0.73 -16.14 -6.32
CA ARG A 7 -1.81 -16.28 -7.32
C ARG A 7 -2.80 -17.43 -7.08
N ILE A 8 -2.43 -18.48 -6.34
CA ILE A 8 -3.22 -19.69 -6.10
C ILE A 8 -3.93 -19.66 -4.75
N CYS A 9 -3.31 -19.13 -3.68
CA CYS A 9 -4.03 -18.80 -2.43
C CYS A 9 -5.19 -17.82 -2.68
N PHE A 10 -5.00 -16.97 -3.68
CA PHE A 10 -5.95 -16.01 -4.22
C PHE A 10 -7.31 -16.58 -4.66
N ASN A 11 -7.35 -17.75 -5.33
CA ASN A 11 -8.61 -18.28 -5.88
C ASN A 11 -9.53 -18.86 -4.80
N SER A 12 -8.97 -19.28 -3.67
CA SER A 12 -9.76 -19.74 -2.52
C SER A 12 -10.28 -18.54 -1.71
N PHE A 13 -9.47 -17.50 -1.51
CA PHE A 13 -9.85 -16.32 -0.73
C PHE A 13 -10.80 -15.36 -1.48
N LEU A 14 -10.67 -15.23 -2.82
CA LEU A 14 -11.54 -14.35 -3.63
C LEU A 14 -12.87 -14.96 -4.07
N LYS A 15 -13.12 -16.25 -3.82
CA LYS A 15 -14.42 -16.85 -4.17
C LYS A 15 -15.60 -16.22 -3.40
N LEU A 16 -15.32 -15.37 -2.40
CA LEU A 16 -16.29 -14.63 -1.61
C LEU A 16 -16.50 -13.16 -2.07
N ASN A 17 -15.66 -12.59 -2.94
CA ASN A 17 -15.71 -11.13 -3.22
C ASN A 17 -15.61 -10.77 -4.71
N SER A 18 -16.18 -11.61 -5.57
CA SER A 18 -16.41 -11.28 -6.97
C SER A 18 -17.57 -10.28 -7.08
N CYS A 19 -17.28 -9.00 -6.86
CA CYS A 19 -17.89 -7.82 -7.50
C CYS A 19 -17.34 -6.54 -6.84
N SER A 20 -16.75 -5.63 -7.65
CA SER A 20 -16.48 -4.21 -7.34
C SER A 20 -15.09 -3.73 -6.88
N PHE A 21 -14.07 -4.56 -6.64
CA PHE A 21 -12.79 -4.07 -6.08
C PHE A 21 -11.54 -4.29 -6.95
N GLY A 22 -11.35 -3.44 -7.96
CA GLY A 22 -10.10 -3.44 -8.74
C GLY A 22 -8.89 -2.82 -8.02
N PHE A 23 -9.10 -1.74 -7.24
CA PHE A 23 -8.01 -0.99 -6.62
C PHE A 23 -7.72 -1.38 -5.16
N LYS A 24 -8.75 -1.62 -4.35
CA LYS A 24 -8.58 -2.08 -2.96
C LYS A 24 -7.96 -3.46 -2.86
N LEU A 25 -8.03 -4.26 -3.94
CA LEU A 25 -7.40 -5.56 -3.99
C LEU A 25 -5.89 -5.47 -3.77
N LEU A 26 -5.19 -4.49 -4.36
CA LEU A 26 -3.74 -4.38 -4.20
C LEU A 26 -3.35 -4.08 -2.75
N GLU A 27 -4.11 -3.22 -2.08
CA GLU A 27 -3.90 -2.87 -0.69
C GLU A 27 -4.13 -4.09 0.22
N VAL A 28 -5.22 -4.84 0.02
CA VAL A 28 -5.51 -6.08 0.77
C VAL A 28 -4.39 -7.11 0.61
N LEU A 29 -3.77 -7.21 -0.56
CA LEU A 29 -2.63 -8.13 -0.76
C LEU A 29 -1.37 -7.67 -0.07
N VAL A 30 -1.13 -6.37 -0.06
CA VAL A 30 0.00 -5.81 0.69
C VAL A 30 -0.22 -6.02 2.18
N ASP A 31 -1.44 -5.86 2.67
CA ASP A 31 -1.81 -6.11 4.06
C ASP A 31 -1.62 -7.59 4.45
N TYR A 32 -2.09 -8.51 3.60
CA TYR A 32 -1.85 -9.95 3.77
C TYR A 32 -0.36 -10.31 3.74
N LEU A 33 0.41 -9.70 2.83
CA LEU A 33 1.85 -9.90 2.75
C LEU A 33 2.55 -9.38 4.02
N LEU A 34 2.13 -8.21 4.52
CA LEU A 34 2.65 -7.60 5.75
C LEU A 34 2.38 -8.50 6.96
N PHE A 35 1.14 -8.99 7.10
CA PHE A 35 0.77 -9.98 8.11
C PHE A 35 1.68 -11.21 8.05
N TRP A 36 1.87 -11.78 6.86
CA TRP A 36 2.69 -12.98 6.67
C TRP A 36 4.16 -12.74 7.05
N LEU A 37 4.73 -11.60 6.61
CA LEU A 37 6.11 -11.21 6.91
C LEU A 37 6.32 -11.05 8.42
N ASN A 38 5.44 -10.30 9.08
CA ASN A 38 5.51 -10.05 10.52
C ASN A 38 5.41 -11.32 11.34
N ARG A 39 4.49 -12.22 10.99
CA ARG A 39 4.30 -13.49 11.69
C ARG A 39 5.53 -14.39 11.61
N ARG A 40 6.29 -14.31 10.51
CA ARG A 40 7.54 -15.04 10.32
C ARG A 40 8.77 -14.27 10.82
N GLN A 41 8.57 -13.13 11.50
CA GLN A 41 9.62 -12.24 11.98
C GLN A 41 10.55 -11.75 10.85
N ARG A 42 9.99 -11.62 9.64
CA ARG A 42 10.71 -11.16 8.46
C ARG A 42 10.54 -9.66 8.31
N THR A 43 11.48 -8.92 8.89
CA THR A 43 11.42 -7.46 9.02
C THR A 43 12.30 -6.74 7.99
N GLU A 44 12.72 -7.41 6.91
CA GLU A 44 13.57 -6.83 5.86
C GLU A 44 12.90 -5.63 5.17
N TYR A 45 11.57 -5.57 5.17
CA TYR A 45 10.81 -4.44 4.63
C TYR A 45 10.97 -3.17 5.48
N VAL A 46 11.31 -3.28 6.76
CA VAL A 46 11.45 -2.15 7.69
C VAL A 46 12.63 -1.29 7.26
N SER A 47 13.79 -1.90 7.06
CA SER A 47 14.98 -1.19 6.58
C SER A 47 14.85 -0.75 5.12
N LEU A 48 14.13 -1.50 4.29
CA LEU A 48 13.91 -1.14 2.88
C LEU A 48 13.10 0.15 2.72
N PHE A 49 12.11 0.36 3.58
CA PHE A 49 11.19 1.48 3.50
C PHE A 49 11.39 2.54 4.60
N ASP A 50 12.54 2.50 5.30
CA ASP A 50 12.90 3.39 6.41
C ASP A 50 11.83 3.50 7.51
N LEU A 51 11.19 2.37 7.84
CA LEU A 51 10.23 2.32 8.94
C LEU A 51 10.97 2.31 10.29
N PRO A 52 10.38 2.90 11.35
CA PRO A 52 10.97 2.89 12.70
C PRO A 52 10.98 1.47 13.32
N GLY A 53 10.12 0.59 12.84
CA GLY A 53 10.00 -0.79 13.29
C GLY A 53 8.96 -1.57 12.48
N PRO A 54 8.72 -2.85 12.82
CA PRO A 54 7.65 -3.63 12.21
C PRO A 54 6.29 -3.01 12.51
N THR A 55 5.42 -2.89 11.51
CA THR A 55 4.08 -2.32 11.64
C THR A 55 3.02 -3.32 11.20
N THR A 56 1.84 -3.26 11.82
CA THR A 56 0.63 -3.99 11.40
C THR A 56 -0.33 -3.10 10.63
N ASP A 57 -0.08 -1.80 10.51
CA ASP A 57 -0.91 -0.87 9.75
C ASP A 57 -0.41 -0.78 8.30
N VAL A 58 -1.21 -1.31 7.38
CA VAL A 58 -0.91 -1.25 5.95
C VAL A 58 -0.80 0.19 5.44
N ASN A 59 -1.55 1.14 6.01
CA ASN A 59 -1.50 2.54 5.59
C ASN A 59 -0.16 3.18 5.96
N GLU A 60 0.35 2.91 7.17
CA GLU A 60 1.66 3.38 7.60
C GLU A 60 2.77 2.89 6.67
N LEU A 61 2.72 1.60 6.30
CA LEU A 61 3.64 1.01 5.32
C LEU A 61 3.52 1.72 3.97
N LEU A 62 2.30 1.85 3.42
CA LEU A 62 2.08 2.42 2.09
C LEU A 62 2.49 3.90 2.03
N ILE A 63 2.20 4.68 3.06
CA ILE A 63 2.61 6.08 3.18
C ILE A 63 4.15 6.15 3.22
N SER A 64 4.81 5.31 4.01
CA SER A 64 6.27 5.28 4.09
C SER A 64 6.92 4.94 2.74
N VAL A 65 6.34 3.98 2.00
CA VAL A 65 6.77 3.67 0.62
C VAL A 65 6.58 4.86 -0.31
N CYS A 66 5.47 5.59 -0.19
CA CYS A 66 5.24 6.81 -0.98
C CYS A 66 6.31 7.87 -0.71
N PHE A 67 6.62 8.15 0.56
CA PHE A 67 7.66 9.11 0.92
C PHE A 67 9.05 8.68 0.41
N LYS A 68 9.44 7.43 0.67
CA LYS A 68 10.73 6.87 0.26
C LYS A 68 10.95 6.95 -1.25
N ASN A 69 9.91 6.68 -2.02
CA ASN A 69 9.99 6.60 -3.48
C ASN A 69 9.47 7.84 -4.21
N LYS A 70 9.09 8.89 -3.47
CA LYS A 70 8.49 10.13 -4.00
C LYS A 70 7.23 9.88 -4.84
N PHE A 71 6.40 8.92 -4.42
CA PHE A 71 5.13 8.63 -5.08
C PHE A 71 4.05 9.60 -4.60
N PHE A 72 3.95 10.74 -5.27
CA PHE A 72 2.94 11.74 -5.00
C PHE A 72 2.16 12.11 -6.25
N MET A 73 0.85 12.30 -6.10
CA MET A 73 -0.04 12.84 -7.11
C MET A 73 -0.17 14.35 -6.91
N THR A 74 -0.01 15.11 -7.97
CA THR A 74 -0.40 16.53 -7.96
C THR A 74 -1.87 16.63 -8.32
N LEU A 75 -2.70 17.17 -7.43
CA LEU A 75 -4.05 17.59 -7.85
C LEU A 75 -3.90 18.73 -8.84
N SER A 76 -4.27 18.50 -10.10
CA SER A 76 -4.55 19.59 -11.02
C SER A 76 -5.74 20.38 -10.46
N LYS A 77 -5.61 21.70 -10.33
CA LYS A 77 -6.71 22.58 -9.92
C LYS A 77 -7.98 22.23 -10.71
N PRO A 78 -9.16 22.11 -10.07
CA PRO A 78 -10.40 21.96 -10.82
C PRO A 78 -10.57 23.17 -11.76
N SER A 79 -10.92 22.92 -13.02
CA SER A 79 -11.01 23.93 -14.09
C SER A 79 -12.19 24.90 -13.96
N TRP A 80 -12.86 24.94 -12.80
CA TRP A 80 -14.12 25.65 -12.55
C TRP A 80 -14.03 26.62 -11.36
N LEU A 81 -12.89 27.28 -11.17
CA LEU A 81 -12.83 28.45 -10.27
C LEU A 81 -12.89 29.72 -11.13
N PRO A 82 -13.91 30.58 -10.97
CA PRO A 82 -13.93 31.90 -11.59
C PRO A 82 -12.72 32.72 -11.14
N ASN A 83 -12.19 33.52 -12.06
CA ASN A 83 -11.13 34.49 -11.82
C ASN A 83 -11.56 35.52 -10.76
N GLU A 84 -10.55 36.20 -10.18
CA GLU A 84 -10.62 37.34 -9.24
C GLU A 84 -10.65 36.91 -7.76
N ILE A 85 -9.81 37.40 -6.85
CA ILE A 85 -9.35 38.78 -6.64
C ILE A 85 -7.88 38.78 -6.16
N GLU A 86 -7.05 39.68 -6.71
CA GLU A 86 -5.75 40.05 -6.14
C GLU A 86 -5.96 40.70 -4.76
N THR A 87 -5.59 40.01 -3.69
CA THR A 87 -5.45 40.66 -2.38
C THR A 87 -4.18 40.15 -1.71
N SER A 88 -3.19 41.03 -1.71
CA SER A 88 -1.98 41.08 -0.90
C SER A 88 -1.92 40.07 0.25
N ASN A 89 -1.12 39.01 0.05
CA ASN A 89 -0.53 38.22 1.13
C ASN A 89 0.71 37.45 0.61
N GLU A 90 1.83 38.15 0.50
CA GLU A 90 3.16 37.60 0.16
C GLU A 90 3.64 36.53 1.17
N LEU A 91 2.97 36.34 2.32
CA LEU A 91 3.28 35.27 3.27
C LEU A 91 2.68 33.90 2.88
N PHE A 92 1.71 33.86 1.95
CA PHE A 92 1.14 32.60 1.47
C PHE A 92 1.91 32.01 0.28
N LYS A 93 2.76 32.78 -0.41
CA LYS A 93 3.51 32.29 -1.58
C LYS A 93 4.60 31.28 -1.22
N SER A 94 5.19 31.33 -0.02
CA SER A 94 6.20 30.36 0.42
C SER A 94 5.64 29.04 0.92
N ASN A 95 4.35 28.99 1.28
CA ASN A 95 3.66 27.75 1.68
C ASN A 95 2.92 27.09 0.51
N ILE A 96 2.60 27.82 -0.56
CA ILE A 96 1.89 27.31 -1.75
C ILE A 96 2.83 26.55 -2.72
N THR A 97 4.16 26.67 -2.57
CA THR A 97 5.13 25.80 -3.28
C THR A 97 5.12 24.35 -2.79
N GLN A 98 4.50 24.06 -1.64
CA GLN A 98 3.99 22.72 -1.31
C GLN A 98 2.67 22.49 -2.04
N LYS A 99 2.74 22.40 -3.37
CA LYS A 99 1.63 21.97 -4.24
C LYS A 99 1.07 20.67 -3.66
N MET A 100 -0.16 20.71 -3.10
CA MET A 100 -0.83 19.61 -2.38
C MET A 100 -0.55 18.25 -3.04
N ALA A 101 0.44 17.55 -2.48
CA ALA A 101 0.99 16.34 -3.04
C ALA A 101 0.39 15.16 -2.25
N ILE A 102 -0.67 14.57 -2.79
CA ILE A 102 -1.34 13.44 -2.11
C ILE A 102 -0.49 12.18 -2.36
N PRO A 103 -0.17 11.37 -1.33
CA PRO A 103 0.52 10.10 -1.50
C PRO A 103 -0.22 9.17 -2.48
N ASP A 104 0.49 8.64 -3.48
CA ASP A 104 -0.06 7.67 -4.43
C ASP A 104 -0.01 6.25 -3.83
N ILE A 105 -0.97 5.98 -2.95
CA ILE A 105 -1.09 4.71 -2.21
C ILE A 105 -1.16 3.51 -3.17
N LYS A 106 -1.86 3.66 -4.29
CA LYS A 106 -1.99 2.61 -5.30
C LYS A 106 -0.65 2.26 -5.94
N ARG A 107 0.14 3.28 -6.30
CA ARG A 107 1.49 3.07 -6.85
C ARG A 107 2.43 2.46 -5.82
N ALA A 108 2.31 2.83 -4.55
CA ALA A 108 3.04 2.17 -3.46
C ALA A 108 2.67 0.70 -3.34
N ALA A 109 1.38 0.35 -3.33
CA ALA A 109 0.93 -1.03 -3.22
C ALA A 109 1.43 -1.89 -4.38
N PHE A 110 1.31 -1.38 -5.61
CA PHE A 110 1.84 -2.04 -6.80
C PHE A 110 3.36 -2.22 -6.72
N HIS A 111 4.09 -1.22 -6.22
CA HIS A 111 5.54 -1.27 -6.09
C HIS A 111 5.97 -2.39 -5.12
N ILE A 112 5.33 -2.50 -3.96
CA ILE A 112 5.60 -3.56 -2.98
C ILE A 112 5.37 -4.94 -3.59
N LEU A 113 4.23 -5.14 -4.27
CA LEU A 113 3.93 -6.40 -4.93
C LEU A 113 4.92 -6.72 -6.08
N SER A 114 5.43 -5.69 -6.77
CA SER A 114 6.49 -5.86 -7.77
C SER A 114 7.80 -6.34 -7.14
N LEU A 115 8.20 -5.76 -6.00
CA LEU A 115 9.38 -6.20 -5.24
C LEU A 115 9.24 -7.64 -4.75
N PHE A 116 8.04 -8.00 -4.28
CA PHE A 116 7.70 -9.36 -3.93
C PHE A 116 7.88 -10.32 -5.11
N ASN A 117 7.30 -10.01 -6.27
CA ASN A 117 7.41 -10.83 -7.47
C ASN A 117 8.87 -10.98 -7.96
N LYS A 118 9.71 -9.97 -7.70
CA LYS A 118 11.16 -10.00 -7.96
C LYS A 118 11.96 -10.76 -6.89
N ARG A 119 11.30 -11.39 -5.91
CA ARG A 119 11.92 -12.12 -4.78
C ARG A 119 12.84 -11.25 -3.91
N TYR A 120 12.57 -9.95 -3.82
CA TYR A 120 13.38 -9.05 -2.99
C TYR A 120 13.25 -9.39 -1.50
N PHE A 121 12.07 -9.86 -1.08
CA PHE A 121 11.83 -10.40 0.26
C PHE A 121 12.25 -11.88 0.37
N GLY A 122 13.09 -12.41 -0.51
CA GLY A 122 13.48 -13.83 -0.52
C GLY A 122 12.35 -14.79 -0.91
N PRO A 123 12.53 -16.11 -0.70
CA PRO A 123 11.50 -17.10 -1.00
C PRO A 123 10.33 -16.96 -0.03
N VAL A 124 9.13 -16.76 -0.58
CA VAL A 124 7.89 -16.70 0.19
C VAL A 124 6.96 -17.80 -0.30
N THR A 125 6.49 -18.59 0.65
CA THR A 125 5.56 -19.70 0.43
C THR A 125 4.38 -19.52 1.35
N PHE A 126 3.18 -19.45 0.77
CA PHE A 126 1.93 -19.40 1.53
C PHE A 126 1.42 -20.81 1.77
N LEU A 127 1.09 -21.10 3.03
CA LEU A 127 0.53 -22.38 3.44
C LEU A 127 -0.97 -22.23 3.72
N PRO A 128 -1.79 -23.29 3.59
CA PRO A 128 -3.21 -23.24 3.92
C PRO A 128 -3.49 -22.81 5.37
N GLU A 129 -2.57 -23.05 6.30
CA GLU A 129 -2.67 -22.61 7.69
C GLU A 129 -2.55 -21.08 7.82
N ASP A 130 -1.84 -20.42 6.90
CA ASP A 130 -1.73 -18.96 6.87
C ASP A 130 -3.08 -18.34 6.47
N GLU A 131 -3.83 -18.96 5.55
CA GLU A 131 -5.17 -18.54 5.14
C GLU A 131 -6.16 -18.61 6.33
N LYS A 132 -6.16 -19.71 7.10
CA LYS A 132 -7.03 -19.88 8.29
C LYS A 132 -6.77 -18.84 9.37
N LEU A 133 -5.51 -18.43 9.54
CA LEU A 133 -5.14 -17.48 10.58
C LEU A 133 -5.36 -16.04 10.14
N ALA A 134 -5.21 -15.77 8.85
CA ALA A 134 -5.59 -14.50 8.26
C ALA A 134 -7.10 -14.24 8.35
N ASP A 135 -7.94 -15.27 8.30
CA ASP A 135 -9.40 -15.14 8.46
C ASP A 135 -9.79 -14.44 9.79
N ASN A 136 -9.01 -14.65 10.86
CA ASN A 136 -9.19 -13.97 12.14
C ASN A 136 -8.57 -12.56 12.18
N PHE A 137 -7.74 -12.21 11.21
CA PHE A 137 -7.01 -10.94 11.14
C PHE A 137 -7.76 -9.92 10.27
N PHE A 138 -8.34 -10.38 9.16
CA PHE A 138 -9.13 -9.57 8.24
C PHE A 138 -10.62 -9.66 8.63
N HIS A 139 -11.00 -8.99 9.72
CA HIS A 139 -12.41 -8.80 10.01
C HIS A 139 -13.01 -7.84 8.97
N LEU A 140 -13.74 -8.41 8.01
CA LEU A 140 -14.62 -7.69 7.10
C LEU A 140 -15.65 -6.94 7.95
N ALA A 141 -15.43 -5.64 8.16
CA ALA A 141 -16.44 -4.70 8.62
C ALA A 141 -17.14 -4.07 7.41
#